data_AF-A0A258LQN5-F1
#
_entry.id   AF-A0A258LQN5-F1
#
_cell.length_a   1.000
_cell.length_b   1.000
_cell.length_c   1.000
_cell.angle_alpha   90.00
_cell.angle_beta   90.00
_cell.angle_gamma   90.00
#
_symmetry.space_group_name_H-M   'P 1'
#
loop_
_entity.id
_entity.type
_entity.pdbx_description
1 polymer ?
#
loop_
_entity_poly.entity_id
_entity_poly.type
_entity_poly.pdbx_seq_one_letter_code
_entity_poly.pdbx_strand_id
1 'polypeptide(L)'
;MPPKVVSAAEPATVTPLSPLPAPGPVSGAIRLRAPRPQQADIPAAAPGGRAARWFRLHKGEMRAALLALLSIAAFIAVWHVLTTHRMTLYVRFSNVPSPEQVLESASRAFRSGRFIDHLLISCRRILLGFSLAAVVAVPLGLLMGRYKLLKEAVFPVSEVLRPIPAIAWVPMAIMLWPSNEESIVFITFLGAFFPILLNTLHGMSA
;
A
#
# COMPACT_ATOMS: atom_id res chain seq x y z
N MET A 1 -16.03 -68.75 -57.75
CA MET A 1 -14.59 -68.82 -58.10
C MET A 1 -13.82 -68.18 -56.94
N PRO A 2 -12.95 -68.93 -56.22
CA PRO A 2 -12.22 -68.44 -55.03
C PRO A 2 -11.04 -67.53 -55.45
N PRO A 3 -10.46 -66.73 -54.53
CA PRO A 3 -9.18 -67.18 -53.94
C PRO A 3 -8.81 -66.68 -52.52
N LYS A 4 -8.11 -67.57 -51.80
CA LYS A 4 -6.90 -67.44 -50.94
C LYS A 4 -6.68 -66.26 -49.96
N VAL A 5 -6.67 -66.64 -48.67
CA VAL A 5 -5.59 -66.57 -47.63
C VAL A 5 -4.46 -65.52 -47.79
N VAL A 6 -4.18 -64.75 -46.71
CA VAL A 6 -2.86 -64.40 -46.09
C VAL A 6 -3.17 -63.48 -44.87
N SER A 7 -2.98 -63.94 -43.63
CA SER A 7 -1.80 -63.83 -42.74
C SER A 7 -1.70 -62.54 -41.88
N ALA A 8 -1.88 -62.77 -40.57
CA ALA A 8 -1.19 -62.22 -39.40
C ALA A 8 -0.95 -60.70 -39.25
N ALA A 9 -1.58 -60.12 -38.21
CA ALA A 9 -1.00 -59.08 -37.38
C ALA A 9 -1.26 -59.43 -35.90
N GLU A 10 -0.19 -59.52 -35.12
CA GLU A 10 -0.13 -59.90 -33.71
C GLU A 10 -0.42 -58.66 -32.83
N PRO A 11 -1.44 -58.65 -31.95
CA PRO A 11 -1.67 -57.54 -31.05
C PRO A 11 -0.89 -57.70 -29.73
N ALA A 12 -0.26 -56.60 -29.34
CA ALA A 12 0.63 -56.41 -28.20
C ALA A 12 0.10 -56.95 -26.85
N THR A 13 1.00 -57.61 -26.14
CA THR A 13 0.88 -58.10 -24.76
C THR A 13 0.68 -56.93 -23.78
N VAL A 14 -0.53 -56.77 -23.25
CA VAL A 14 -0.80 -55.89 -22.10
C VAL A 14 -0.70 -56.73 -20.83
N THR A 15 0.39 -56.57 -20.08
CA THR A 15 0.58 -57.24 -18.79
C THR A 15 -0.41 -56.69 -17.75
N PRO A 16 -1.29 -57.50 -17.17
CA PRO A 16 -2.23 -57.04 -16.13
C PRO A 16 -1.50 -56.75 -14.81
N LEU A 17 -1.86 -55.63 -14.16
CA LEU A 17 -1.38 -55.26 -12.83
C LEU A 17 -1.85 -56.30 -11.80
N SER A 18 -0.92 -56.84 -11.01
CA SER A 18 -1.21 -57.80 -9.95
C SER A 18 -2.14 -57.20 -8.88
N PRO A 19 -3.18 -57.94 -8.42
CA PRO A 19 -4.06 -57.49 -7.35
C PRO A 19 -3.32 -57.32 -6.01
N LEU A 20 -3.64 -56.27 -5.27
CA LEU A 20 -3.18 -56.05 -3.89
C LEU A 20 -3.60 -57.23 -2.98
N PRO A 21 -2.71 -57.78 -2.14
CA PRO A 21 -3.04 -58.87 -1.23
C PRO A 21 -4.03 -58.42 -0.15
N ALA A 22 -5.01 -59.28 0.16
CA ALA A 22 -6.03 -59.04 1.16
C ALA A 22 -5.43 -58.98 2.58
N PRO A 23 -5.90 -58.07 3.46
CA PRO A 23 -5.41 -57.96 4.82
C PRO A 23 -5.78 -59.20 5.66
N GLY A 24 -4.78 -59.79 6.32
CA GLY A 24 -4.95 -60.94 7.21
C GLY A 24 -5.74 -60.60 8.49
N PRO A 25 -6.27 -61.63 9.19
CA PRO A 25 -7.08 -61.42 10.40
C PRO A 25 -6.22 -60.87 11.54
N VAL A 26 -6.52 -59.64 11.96
CA VAL A 26 -5.82 -58.95 13.04
C VAL A 26 -6.31 -59.49 14.39
N SER A 27 -5.73 -60.61 14.83
CA SER A 27 -5.94 -61.14 16.18
C SER A 27 -5.09 -60.34 17.16
N GLY A 28 -5.67 -59.27 17.68
CA GLY A 28 -5.06 -58.40 18.66
C GLY A 28 -6.13 -57.53 19.27
N ALA A 29 -6.87 -58.07 20.23
CA ALA A 29 -7.75 -57.29 21.08
C ALA A 29 -6.89 -56.34 21.93
N ILE A 30 -6.47 -55.21 21.33
CA ILE A 30 -5.84 -54.10 22.03
C ILE A 30 -6.89 -53.60 23.02
N ARG A 31 -6.75 -54.02 24.28
CA ARG A 31 -7.46 -53.43 25.41
C ARG A 31 -7.05 -51.97 25.45
N LEU A 32 -7.81 -51.10 24.79
CA LEU A 32 -7.69 -49.66 24.92
C LEU A 32 -7.98 -49.32 26.38
N ARG A 33 -6.92 -49.29 27.19
CA ARG A 33 -7.00 -48.71 28.51
C ARG A 33 -7.28 -47.24 28.29
N ALA A 34 -8.52 -46.82 28.55
CA ALA A 34 -8.86 -45.40 28.57
C ALA A 34 -7.79 -44.70 29.43
N PRO A 35 -7.03 -43.73 28.87
CA PRO A 35 -6.13 -42.93 29.69
C PRO A 35 -6.98 -42.41 30.84
N ARG A 36 -6.56 -42.65 32.10
CA ARG A 36 -7.17 -41.89 33.21
C ARG A 36 -7.11 -40.44 32.76
N PRO A 37 -8.16 -39.63 32.95
CA PRO A 37 -8.02 -38.20 32.80
C PRO A 37 -6.89 -37.81 33.75
N GLN A 38 -5.70 -37.61 33.18
CA GLN A 38 -4.63 -36.98 33.88
C GLN A 38 -5.20 -35.60 34.08
N GLN A 39 -5.64 -35.29 35.32
CA GLN A 39 -5.90 -33.93 35.72
C GLN A 39 -4.67 -33.18 35.22
N ALA A 40 -4.83 -32.45 34.13
CA ALA A 40 -3.84 -31.47 33.75
C ALA A 40 -3.87 -30.56 34.97
N ASP A 41 -2.83 -30.64 35.80
CA ASP A 41 -2.58 -29.64 36.81
C ASP A 41 -2.51 -28.34 36.00
N ILE A 42 -3.64 -27.64 35.90
CA ILE A 42 -3.69 -26.31 35.32
C ILE A 42 -2.78 -25.53 36.26
N PRO A 43 -1.57 -25.13 35.82
CA PRO A 43 -0.66 -24.45 36.72
C PRO A 43 -1.44 -23.25 37.23
N ALA A 44 -1.65 -23.17 38.55
CA ALA A 44 -2.38 -22.08 39.16
C ALA A 44 -1.82 -20.78 38.59
N ALA A 45 -2.67 -20.03 37.88
CA ALA A 45 -2.23 -18.82 37.18
C ALA A 45 -1.61 -17.88 38.21
N ALA A 46 -0.28 -17.77 38.22
CA ALA A 46 0.46 -17.00 39.21
C ALA A 46 -0.09 -15.56 39.26
N PRO A 47 -0.73 -15.14 40.36
CA PRO A 47 -1.27 -13.79 40.47
C PRO A 47 -0.10 -12.86 40.78
N GLY A 48 0.46 -12.22 39.75
CA GLY A 48 1.54 -11.24 39.93
C GLY A 48 2.37 -10.94 38.68
N GLY A 49 2.25 -11.73 37.61
CA GLY A 49 3.13 -11.59 36.45
C GLY A 49 2.68 -10.61 35.36
N ARG A 50 1.48 -10.01 35.44
CA ARG A 50 0.92 -9.24 34.31
C ARG A 50 1.77 -8.02 33.93
N ALA A 51 2.23 -7.24 34.91
CA ALA A 51 3.09 -6.08 34.68
C ALA A 51 4.49 -6.49 34.18
N ALA A 52 5.12 -7.50 34.81
CA ALA A 52 6.44 -7.99 34.41
C ALA A 52 6.44 -8.65 33.01
N ARG A 53 5.33 -9.30 32.63
CA ARG A 53 5.11 -9.88 31.29
C ARG A 53 4.85 -8.78 30.25
N TRP A 54 4.08 -7.74 30.60
CA TRP A 54 3.87 -6.56 29.74
C TRP A 54 5.19 -5.82 29.45
N PHE A 55 6.01 -5.57 30.48
CA PHE A 55 7.32 -4.94 30.33
C PHE A 55 8.31 -5.76 29.49
N ARG A 56 8.29 -7.10 29.57
CA ARG A 56 9.15 -7.96 28.72
C ARG A 56 8.71 -7.95 27.26
N LEU A 57 7.41 -7.92 27.00
CA LEU A 57 6.84 -7.89 25.65
C LEU A 57 7.09 -6.54 24.97
N HIS A 58 6.96 -5.42 25.69
CA HIS A 58 7.16 -4.07 25.16
C HIS A 58 8.60 -3.56 25.30
N LYS A 59 9.54 -4.34 25.83
CA LYS A 59 10.96 -3.94 25.97
C LYS A 59 11.62 -3.63 24.63
N GLY A 60 11.24 -4.37 23.58
CA GLY A 60 11.70 -4.13 22.21
C GLY A 60 11.11 -2.82 21.65
N GLU A 61 9.83 -2.59 21.85
CA GLU A 61 9.12 -1.39 21.40
C GLU A 61 9.55 -0.13 22.17
N MET A 62 9.78 -0.21 23.48
CA MET A 62 10.32 0.88 24.29
C MET A 62 11.75 1.25 23.87
N ARG A 63 12.59 0.25 23.55
CA ARG A 63 13.94 0.50 23.01
C ARG A 63 13.87 1.17 21.65
N ALA A 64 13.00 0.69 20.76
CA ALA A 64 12.79 1.30 19.45
C ALA A 64 12.27 2.74 19.58
N ALA A 65 11.30 2.98 20.47
CA ALA A 65 10.75 4.30 20.75
C ALA A 65 11.81 5.24 21.34
N LEU A 66 12.62 4.77 22.30
CA LEU A 66 13.73 5.55 22.87
C LEU A 66 14.78 5.90 21.82
N LEU A 67 15.16 4.95 20.96
CA LEU A 67 16.10 5.20 19.87
C LEU A 67 15.53 6.18 18.84
N ALA A 68 14.24 6.07 18.51
CA ALA A 68 13.54 7.02 17.65
C ALA A 68 13.51 8.42 18.27
N LEU A 69 13.15 8.54 19.55
CA LEU A 69 13.11 9.82 20.26
C LEU A 69 14.50 10.46 20.34
N LEU A 70 15.53 9.65 20.65
CA LEU A 70 16.91 10.10 20.72
C LEU A 70 17.42 10.55 19.35
N SER A 71 17.05 9.82 18.28
CA SER A 71 17.40 10.19 16.91
C SER A 71 16.78 11.54 16.52
N ILE A 72 15.50 11.75 16.83
CA ILE A 72 14.81 13.03 16.58
C ILE A 72 15.45 14.15 17.41
N ALA A 73 15.71 13.92 18.69
CA ALA A 73 16.33 14.90 19.57
C ALA A 73 17.76 15.26 19.10
N ALA A 74 18.56 14.27 18.71
CA ALA A 74 19.89 14.48 18.15
C ALA A 74 19.81 15.29 16.85
N PHE A 75 18.86 15.00 15.97
CA PHE A 75 18.63 15.79 14.75
C PHE A 75 18.29 17.25 15.06
N ILE A 76 17.37 17.51 15.99
CA ILE A 76 16.99 18.87 16.41
C ILE A 76 18.19 19.59 17.04
N ALA A 77 18.98 18.90 17.87
CA ALA A 77 20.17 19.47 18.49
C ALA A 77 21.23 19.83 17.43
N VAL A 78 21.50 18.95 16.48
CA VAL A 78 22.41 19.23 15.36
C VAL A 78 21.90 20.42 14.55
N TRP A 79 20.62 20.46 14.19
CA TRP A 79 20.02 21.58 13.46
C TRP A 79 20.13 22.90 14.23
N HIS A 80 19.83 22.90 15.53
CA HIS A 80 19.97 24.07 16.40
C HIS A 80 21.42 24.55 16.47
N VAL A 81 22.39 23.64 16.66
CA VAL A 81 23.82 23.98 16.73
C VAL A 81 24.33 24.52 15.40
N LEU A 82 24.00 23.89 14.28
CA LEU A 82 24.42 24.32 12.94
C LEU A 82 23.86 25.71 12.57
N THR A 83 22.61 26.00 12.94
CA THR A 83 21.98 27.30 12.68
C THR A 83 22.49 28.38 13.63
N THR A 84 22.66 28.07 14.92
CA THR A 84 23.14 29.03 15.93
C THR A 84 24.60 29.41 15.72
N HIS A 85 25.47 28.45 15.37
CA HIS A 85 26.88 28.71 15.10
C HIS A 85 27.16 29.23 13.68
N ARG A 86 26.11 29.45 12.86
CA ARG A 86 26.18 29.99 11.49
C ARG A 86 27.29 29.34 10.64
N MET A 87 27.49 28.03 10.80
CA MET A 87 28.58 27.31 10.15
C MET A 87 28.36 27.28 8.65
N THR A 88 29.17 27.98 7.86
CA THR A 88 29.07 27.97 6.39
C THR A 88 29.78 26.75 5.79
N LEU A 89 29.16 25.58 5.93
CA LEU A 89 29.56 24.35 5.24
C LEU A 89 28.70 24.22 3.98
N TYR A 90 29.10 24.90 2.89
CA TYR A 90 28.44 24.93 1.57
C TYR A 90 27.04 25.58 1.50
N VAL A 91 26.20 25.40 2.52
CA VAL A 91 24.91 26.06 2.71
C VAL A 91 25.09 27.22 3.68
N ARG A 92 24.54 28.41 3.36
CA ARG A 92 24.50 29.53 4.29
C ARG A 92 23.39 29.31 5.31
N PHE A 93 23.72 28.64 6.41
CA PHE A 93 22.81 28.45 7.56
C PHE A 93 22.36 29.77 8.20
N SER A 94 22.91 30.92 7.77
CA SER A 94 22.37 32.25 8.08
C SER A 94 20.96 32.51 7.54
N ASN A 95 20.55 31.81 6.48
CA ASN A 95 19.24 31.98 5.84
C ASN A 95 18.22 30.93 6.31
N VAL A 96 18.64 29.99 7.17
CA VAL A 96 17.78 28.94 7.71
C VAL A 96 17.35 29.37 9.11
N PRO A 97 16.04 29.53 9.37
CA PRO A 97 15.57 29.89 10.70
C PRO A 97 15.92 28.81 11.72
N SER A 98 16.25 29.21 12.94
CA SER A 98 16.46 28.27 14.04
C SER A 98 15.15 27.57 14.42
N PRO A 99 15.22 26.39 15.07
CA PRO A 99 14.01 25.69 15.52
C PRO A 99 13.07 26.56 16.38
N GLU A 100 13.63 27.44 17.21
CA GLU A 100 12.89 28.42 18.00
C GLU A 100 12.14 29.43 17.11
N GLN A 101 12.83 30.01 16.12
CA GLN A 101 12.22 30.96 15.19
C GLN A 101 11.11 30.31 14.34
N VAL A 102 11.23 29.02 14.02
CA VAL A 102 10.17 28.25 13.38
C VAL A 102 8.96 28.11 14.31
N LEU A 103 9.18 27.80 15.59
CA LEU A 103 8.10 27.67 16.58
C LEU A 103 7.38 29.00 16.82
N GLU A 104 8.12 30.10 16.94
CA GLU A 104 7.56 31.44 17.04
C GLU A 104 6.76 31.81 15.80
N SER A 105 7.29 31.57 14.61
CA SER A 105 6.61 31.86 13.34
C SER A 105 5.36 31.00 13.16
N ALA A 106 5.41 29.73 13.55
CA ALA A 106 4.24 28.85 13.57
C ALA A 106 3.17 29.40 14.52
N SER A 107 3.53 29.72 15.77
CA SER A 107 2.57 30.25 16.75
C SER A 107 1.91 31.56 16.28
N ARG A 108 2.69 32.46 15.66
CA ARG A 108 2.18 33.70 15.04
C ARG A 108 1.23 33.40 13.89
N ALA A 109 1.58 32.45 13.01
CA ALA A 109 0.73 32.06 11.89
C ALA A 109 -0.62 31.51 12.37
N PHE A 110 -0.61 30.61 13.36
CA PHE A 110 -1.83 30.05 13.97
C PHE A 110 -2.71 31.13 14.63
N ARG A 111 -2.11 32.09 15.35
CA ARG A 111 -2.86 33.19 15.99
C ARG A 111 -3.42 34.21 14.99
N SER A 112 -2.80 34.36 13.82
CA SER A 112 -3.18 35.38 12.84
C SER A 112 -4.46 35.09 12.04
N GLY A 113 -5.04 33.88 12.15
CA GLY A 113 -6.22 33.45 11.37
C GLY A 113 -5.92 33.14 9.90
N ARG A 114 -5.01 33.89 9.26
CA ARG A 114 -4.61 33.73 7.84
C ARG A 114 -4.15 32.32 7.47
N PHE A 115 -3.54 31.60 8.41
CA PHE A 115 -3.14 30.21 8.19
C PHE A 115 -4.34 29.32 7.85
N ILE A 116 -5.46 29.49 8.56
CA ILE A 116 -6.68 28.73 8.33
C ILE A 116 -7.30 29.12 7.00
N ASP A 117 -7.32 30.41 6.63
CA ASP A 117 -7.84 30.85 5.33
C ASP A 117 -7.08 30.21 4.17
N HIS A 118 -5.74 30.24 4.21
CA HIS A 118 -4.90 29.61 3.20
C HIS A 118 -5.08 28.09 3.17
N LEU A 119 -5.23 27.45 4.33
CA LEU A 119 -5.51 26.02 4.43
C LEU A 119 -6.84 25.67 3.76
N LEU A 120 -7.91 26.42 4.06
CA LEU A 120 -9.24 26.21 3.48
C LEU A 120 -9.23 26.43 1.96
N ILE A 121 -8.55 27.47 1.48
CA ILE A 121 -8.39 27.72 0.03
C ILE A 121 -7.67 26.53 -0.62
N SER A 122 -6.58 26.04 -0.02
CA SER A 122 -5.85 24.86 -0.53
C SER A 122 -6.73 23.61 -0.57
N CYS A 123 -7.44 23.32 0.53
CA CYS A 123 -8.37 22.20 0.60
C CYS A 123 -9.49 22.31 -0.43
N ARG A 124 -10.07 23.50 -0.63
CA ARG A 124 -11.10 23.75 -1.64
C ARG A 124 -10.60 23.41 -3.05
N ARG A 125 -9.40 23.86 -3.41
CA ARG A 125 -8.79 23.55 -4.73
C ARG A 125 -8.61 22.05 -4.93
N ILE A 126 -8.09 21.36 -3.90
CA ILE A 126 -7.91 19.90 -3.93
C ILE A 126 -9.25 19.19 -4.10
N LEU A 127 -10.24 19.54 -3.30
CA LEU A 127 -11.57 18.92 -3.35
C LEU A 127 -12.25 19.15 -4.70
N LEU A 128 -12.16 20.36 -5.27
CA LEU A 128 -12.75 20.65 -6.58
C LEU A 128 -12.07 19.85 -7.68
N GLY A 129 -10.73 19.90 -7.77
CA GLY A 129 -9.98 19.18 -8.78
C GLY A 129 -10.16 17.67 -8.69
N PHE A 130 -10.11 17.12 -7.48
CA PHE A 130 -10.36 15.71 -7.21
C PHE A 130 -11.79 15.29 -7.57
N SER A 131 -12.79 16.07 -7.17
CA SER A 131 -14.19 15.73 -7.45
C SER A 131 -14.48 15.73 -8.95
N LEU A 132 -13.97 16.72 -9.69
CA LEU A 132 -14.04 16.75 -11.14
C LEU A 132 -13.35 15.53 -11.76
N ALA A 133 -12.17 15.18 -11.26
CA ALA A 133 -11.42 14.02 -11.74
C ALA A 133 -12.20 12.73 -11.48
N ALA A 134 -12.78 12.56 -10.30
CA ALA A 134 -13.59 11.40 -9.96
C ALA A 134 -14.83 11.28 -10.84
N VAL A 135 -15.56 12.38 -11.06
CA VAL A 135 -16.76 12.41 -11.90
C VAL A 135 -16.48 11.99 -13.34
N VAL A 136 -15.28 12.24 -13.87
CA VAL A 136 -14.91 11.84 -15.25
C VAL A 136 -14.22 10.48 -15.29
N ALA A 137 -13.22 10.27 -14.42
CA ALA A 137 -12.37 9.08 -14.44
C ALA A 137 -13.09 7.83 -13.96
N VAL A 138 -14.00 7.93 -12.98
CA VAL A 138 -14.75 6.77 -12.49
C VAL A 138 -15.67 6.21 -13.58
N PRO A 139 -16.58 6.99 -14.20
CA PRO A 139 -17.40 6.47 -15.30
C PRO A 139 -16.56 5.94 -16.46
N LEU A 140 -15.48 6.64 -16.84
CA LEU A 140 -14.60 6.18 -17.91
C LEU A 140 -13.93 4.84 -17.56
N GLY A 141 -13.44 4.69 -16.33
CA GLY A 141 -12.82 3.46 -15.85
C GLY A 141 -13.81 2.29 -15.79
N LEU A 142 -15.05 2.55 -15.35
CA LEU A 142 -16.14 1.57 -15.36
C LEU A 142 -16.49 1.14 -16.79
N LEU A 143 -16.61 2.09 -17.72
CA LEU A 143 -16.89 1.81 -19.13
C LEU A 143 -15.76 1.03 -19.79
N MET A 144 -14.49 1.35 -19.49
CA MET A 144 -13.32 0.59 -19.96
C MET A 144 -13.32 -0.84 -19.38
N GLY A 145 -13.75 -1.02 -18.12
CA GLY A 145 -13.93 -2.35 -17.54
C GLY A 145 -15.03 -3.15 -18.23
N ARG A 146 -16.13 -2.49 -18.62
CA ARG A 146 -17.29 -3.13 -19.24
C ARG A 146 -17.14 -3.42 -20.74
N TYR A 147 -16.41 -2.58 -21.47
CA TYR A 147 -16.29 -2.63 -22.93
C TYR A 147 -14.83 -2.76 -23.37
N LYS A 148 -14.48 -3.93 -23.92
CA LYS A 148 -13.11 -4.26 -24.37
C LYS A 148 -12.56 -3.27 -25.40
N LEU A 149 -13.38 -2.87 -26.37
CA LEU A 149 -13.01 -1.87 -27.40
C LEU A 149 -12.59 -0.53 -26.79
N LEU A 150 -13.32 -0.05 -25.77
CA LEU A 150 -13.01 1.23 -25.13
C LEU A 150 -11.71 1.14 -24.32
N LYS A 151 -11.48 0.00 -23.67
CA LYS A 151 -10.21 -0.28 -22.99
C LYS A 151 -9.05 -0.24 -23.98
N GLU A 152 -9.15 -0.95 -25.09
CA GLU A 152 -8.09 -1.02 -26.12
C GLU A 152 -7.78 0.35 -26.74
N ALA A 153 -8.78 1.24 -26.86
CA ALA A 153 -8.58 2.58 -27.39
C ALA A 153 -7.98 3.58 -26.36
N VAL A 154 -8.49 3.59 -25.13
CA VAL A 154 -8.15 4.62 -24.12
C VAL A 154 -6.92 4.25 -23.30
N PHE A 155 -6.68 2.96 -23.08
CA PHE A 155 -5.58 2.49 -22.24
C PHE A 155 -4.19 2.88 -22.77
N PRO A 156 -3.86 2.74 -24.07
CA PRO A 156 -2.56 3.15 -24.60
C PRO A 156 -2.31 4.65 -24.43
N VAL A 157 -3.32 5.49 -24.69
CA VAL A 157 -3.25 6.94 -24.49
C VAL A 157 -2.96 7.27 -23.02
N SER A 158 -3.63 6.57 -22.11
CA SER A 158 -3.44 6.73 -20.67
C SER A 158 -2.04 6.29 -20.22
N GLU A 159 -1.46 5.27 -20.82
CA GLU A 159 -0.08 4.84 -20.51
C GLU A 159 0.97 5.84 -20.99
N VAL A 160 0.76 6.48 -22.15
CA VAL A 160 1.68 7.50 -22.67
C VAL A 160 1.62 8.78 -21.85
N LEU A 161 0.43 9.19 -21.39
CA LEU A 161 0.26 10.44 -20.65
C LEU A 161 0.64 10.34 -19.17
N ARG A 162 0.51 9.16 -18.54
CA ARG A 162 0.75 8.97 -17.10
C ARG A 162 2.15 9.37 -16.61
N PRO A 163 3.26 9.11 -17.33
CA PRO A 163 4.60 9.47 -16.86
C PRO A 163 4.85 10.98 -16.85
N ILE A 164 4.01 11.77 -17.52
CA ILE A 164 4.16 13.23 -17.61
C ILE A 164 3.73 13.83 -16.26
N PRO A 165 4.64 14.47 -15.52
CA PRO A 165 4.29 15.08 -14.24
C PRO A 165 3.21 16.15 -14.41
N ALA A 166 2.23 16.21 -13.50
CA ALA A 166 1.16 17.22 -13.55
C ALA A 166 1.73 18.66 -13.61
N ILE A 167 2.87 18.91 -12.97
CA ILE A 167 3.54 20.22 -12.98
C ILE A 167 4.06 20.63 -14.36
N ALA A 168 4.33 19.68 -15.28
CA ALA A 168 4.73 19.99 -16.65
C ALA A 168 3.63 20.71 -17.45
N TRP A 169 2.37 20.60 -17.00
CA TRP A 169 1.22 21.24 -17.62
C TRP A 169 0.99 22.67 -17.14
N VAL A 170 1.75 23.18 -16.16
CA VAL A 170 1.58 24.53 -15.59
C VAL A 170 1.56 25.63 -16.67
N PRO A 171 2.51 25.68 -17.64
CA PRO A 171 2.51 26.75 -18.63
C PRO A 171 1.24 26.74 -19.49
N MET A 172 0.83 25.55 -19.93
CA MET A 172 -0.40 25.38 -20.70
C MET A 172 -1.64 25.77 -19.89
N ALA A 173 -1.68 25.42 -18.60
CA ALA A 173 -2.79 25.76 -17.71
C ALA A 173 -2.92 27.27 -17.49
N ILE A 174 -1.81 28.01 -17.43
CA ILE A 174 -1.83 29.48 -17.31
C ILE A 174 -2.29 30.13 -18.61
N MET A 175 -2.00 29.53 -19.77
CA MET A 175 -2.44 30.05 -21.07
C MET A 175 -3.91 29.76 -21.37
N LEU A 176 -4.42 28.60 -20.93
CA LEU A 176 -5.78 28.14 -21.21
C LEU A 176 -6.82 28.76 -20.26
N TRP A 177 -6.45 29.02 -19.01
CA TRP A 177 -7.36 29.51 -17.99
C TRP A 177 -7.07 30.97 -17.64
N PRO A 178 -8.10 31.83 -17.56
CA PRO A 178 -7.93 33.24 -17.26
C PRO A 178 -7.55 33.50 -15.79
N SER A 179 -7.89 32.57 -14.88
CA SER A 179 -7.62 32.71 -13.46
C SER A 179 -6.62 31.68 -12.94
N ASN A 180 -5.76 32.12 -12.00
CA ASN A 180 -4.81 31.22 -11.33
C ASN A 180 -5.53 30.08 -10.56
N GLU A 181 -6.72 30.34 -10.01
CA GLU A 181 -7.50 29.34 -9.29
C GLU A 181 -7.91 28.18 -10.22
N GLU A 182 -8.42 28.50 -11.41
CA GLU A 182 -8.81 27.49 -12.41
C GLU A 182 -7.61 26.70 -12.90
N SER A 183 -6.46 27.36 -13.16
CA SER A 183 -5.24 26.66 -13.54
C SER A 183 -4.80 25.64 -12.46
N ILE A 184 -4.83 26.02 -11.17
CA ILE A 184 -4.45 25.12 -10.07
C ILE A 184 -5.44 23.95 -9.96
N VAL A 185 -6.73 24.21 -10.08
CA VAL A 185 -7.77 23.16 -10.07
C VAL A 185 -7.59 22.20 -11.25
N PHE A 186 -7.30 22.69 -12.44
CA PHE A 186 -7.04 21.88 -13.64
C PHE A 186 -5.81 20.97 -13.49
N ILE A 187 -4.70 21.51 -12.96
CA ILE A 187 -3.49 20.70 -12.70
C ILE A 187 -3.78 19.63 -11.65
N THR A 188 -4.54 19.98 -10.61
CA THR A 188 -4.94 19.03 -9.56
C THR A 188 -5.86 17.94 -10.12
N PHE A 189 -6.78 18.30 -11.01
CA PHE A 189 -7.60 17.38 -11.78
C PHE A 189 -6.73 16.38 -12.56
N LEU A 190 -5.74 16.86 -13.34
CA LEU A 190 -4.84 15.99 -14.11
C LEU A 190 -4.05 15.04 -13.20
N GLY A 191 -3.56 15.54 -12.07
CA GLY A 191 -2.82 14.74 -11.09
C GLY A 191 -3.66 13.63 -10.46
N ALA A 192 -4.95 13.87 -10.25
CA ALA A 192 -5.88 12.88 -9.68
C ALA A 192 -6.51 11.94 -10.72
N PHE A 193 -6.65 12.39 -11.97
CA PHE A 193 -7.40 11.69 -13.03
C PHE A 193 -6.87 10.28 -13.30
N PHE A 194 -5.57 10.13 -13.61
CA PHE A 194 -5.01 8.83 -14.00
C PHE A 194 -5.00 7.81 -12.84
N PRO A 195 -4.58 8.16 -11.61
CA PRO A 195 -4.72 7.24 -10.48
C PRO A 195 -6.16 6.75 -10.26
N ILE A 196 -7.15 7.64 -10.33
CA ILE A 196 -8.56 7.26 -10.15
C ILE A 196 -9.03 6.35 -11.29
N LEU A 197 -8.71 6.71 -12.55
CA LEU A 197 -9.10 5.93 -13.73
C LEU A 197 -8.61 4.48 -13.62
N LEU A 198 -7.33 4.32 -13.25
CA LEU A 198 -6.68 3.01 -13.18
C LEU A 198 -7.14 2.20 -11.98
N ASN A 199 -7.30 2.84 -10.82
CA ASN A 199 -7.84 2.17 -9.65
C ASN A 199 -9.26 1.65 -9.91
N THR A 200 -10.07 2.44 -10.62
CA THR A 200 -11.43 2.02 -11.03
C THR A 200 -11.38 0.86 -12.01
N LEU A 201 -10.52 0.93 -13.04
CA LEU A 201 -10.35 -0.12 -14.04
C LEU A 201 -9.85 -1.44 -13.42
N HIS A 202 -8.88 -1.35 -12.50
CA HIS A 202 -8.36 -2.51 -11.76
C HIS A 202 -9.44 -3.12 -10.87
N GLY A 203 -10.22 -2.30 -10.16
CA GLY A 203 -11.34 -2.78 -9.34
C GLY A 203 -12.43 -3.51 -10.12
N MET A 204 -12.61 -3.18 -11.41
CA MET A 204 -13.53 -3.88 -12.31
C MET A 204 -12.97 -5.18 -12.91
N SER A 205 -11.64 -5.32 -12.95
CA SER A 205 -10.95 -6.44 -13.60
C SER A 205 -10.47 -7.51 -12.60
N ALA A 206 -10.62 -7.26 -11.30
CA ALA A 206 -10.30 -8.17 -10.19
C ALA A 206 -11.52 -9.02 -9.83
#